data_AF-A0A9D2ZS90-F1
#
_entry.id   AF-A0A9D2ZS90-F1
#
_cell.length_a   1.000
_cell.length_b   1.000
_cell.length_c   1.000
_cell.angle_alpha   90.00
_cell.angle_beta   90.00
_cell.angle_gamma   90.00
#
_symmetry.space_group_name_H-M   'P 1'
#
loop_
_entity.id
_entity.type
_entity.pdbx_description
1 polymer ?
#
loop_
_entity_poly.entity_id
_entity_poly.type
_entity_poly.pdbx_seq_one_letter_code
_entity_poly.pdbx_strand_id
1 'polypeptide(L)'
;TMTDKENENVFRIVKEAVGGRAKIVAGVGSNDTAHTLHLASRAEAVGVDGLLVVTPYYNKPTQTGLEAHFRTVADAVKTPVMLYDIPGRAGIPITPAVYRALADHENIVAVKDAKADFTAATEVMETTDLDYYSGDDGLTLPWLAMGAVGLVGVTSHVAPEHFRQLIDATVAGDLATAQKLHLDLAPVVRAAMSRVPGCVAAKQILTWQGILDSATVRLPHVLATDEEAALMRSDLEGSIIASTLIK
;
A
#
# COMPACT_ATOMS: atom_id res chain seq x y z
N THR A 1 3.65 3.56 -14.43
CA THR A 1 3.87 3.83 -15.88
C THR A 1 2.54 4.06 -16.58
N MET A 2 1.75 4.96 -16.01
CA MET A 2 0.42 5.33 -16.48
C MET A 2 0.42 6.84 -16.66
N THR A 3 -0.24 7.33 -17.70
CA THR A 3 -0.49 8.76 -17.87
C THR A 3 -1.54 9.23 -16.87
N ASP A 4 -1.62 10.54 -16.61
CA ASP A 4 -2.67 11.10 -15.74
C ASP A 4 -4.08 10.75 -16.19
N LYS A 5 -4.30 10.69 -17.51
CA LYS A 5 -5.61 10.30 -18.05
C LYS A 5 -5.92 8.83 -17.75
N GLU A 6 -4.93 7.95 -17.85
CA GLU A 6 -5.12 6.55 -17.51
C GLU A 6 -5.34 6.35 -16.00
N ASN A 7 -4.63 7.10 -15.15
CA ASN A 7 -4.85 7.09 -13.70
C ASN A 7 -6.28 7.51 -13.37
N GLU A 8 -6.75 8.66 -13.89
CA GLU A 8 -8.12 9.12 -13.71
C GLU A 8 -9.15 8.10 -14.22
N ASN A 9 -8.88 7.48 -15.37
CA ASN A 9 -9.75 6.44 -15.92
C ASN A 9 -9.88 5.26 -14.95
N VAL A 10 -8.77 4.79 -14.35
CA VAL A 10 -8.82 3.71 -13.36
C VAL A 10 -9.61 4.13 -12.12
N PHE A 11 -9.40 5.34 -11.60
CA PHE A 11 -10.13 5.82 -10.42
C PHE A 11 -11.64 5.78 -10.66
N ARG A 12 -12.10 6.30 -11.81
CA ARG A 12 -13.51 6.30 -12.19
C ARG A 12 -14.06 4.90 -12.39
N ILE A 13 -13.36 4.06 -13.17
CA ILE A 13 -13.81 2.68 -13.45
C ILE A 13 -13.97 1.90 -12.15
N VAL A 14 -12.99 1.98 -11.25
CA VAL A 14 -13.04 1.26 -9.97
C VAL A 14 -14.17 1.81 -9.10
N LYS A 15 -14.32 3.14 -8.99
CA LYS A 15 -15.40 3.77 -8.22
C LYS A 15 -16.78 3.36 -8.73
N GLU A 16 -16.99 3.36 -10.04
CA GLU A 16 -18.23 2.90 -10.68
C GLU A 16 -18.48 1.41 -10.40
N ALA A 17 -17.45 0.56 -10.53
CA ALA A 17 -17.58 -0.88 -10.33
C ALA A 17 -17.90 -1.28 -8.88
N VAL A 18 -17.28 -0.62 -7.89
CA VAL A 18 -17.51 -0.94 -6.47
C VAL A 18 -18.73 -0.21 -5.87
N GLY A 19 -19.10 0.94 -6.44
CA GLY A 19 -20.16 1.80 -5.92
C GLY A 19 -19.89 2.20 -4.46
N GLY A 20 -20.92 2.12 -3.60
CA GLY A 20 -20.80 2.42 -2.17
C GLY A 20 -20.28 1.27 -1.30
N ARG A 21 -19.92 0.12 -1.87
CA ARG A 21 -19.56 -1.09 -1.09
C ARG A 21 -18.13 -1.09 -0.56
N ALA A 22 -17.27 -0.22 -1.10
CA ALA A 22 -15.89 -0.07 -0.69
C ALA A 22 -15.45 1.39 -0.78
N LYS A 23 -14.43 1.74 0.01
CA LYS A 23 -13.75 3.03 -0.04
C LYS A 23 -12.61 2.97 -1.05
N ILE A 24 -12.49 4.00 -1.88
CA ILE A 24 -11.44 4.09 -2.90
C ILE A 24 -10.43 5.16 -2.50
N VAL A 25 -9.18 4.75 -2.28
CA VAL A 25 -8.06 5.65 -2.01
C VAL A 25 -7.19 5.74 -3.26
N ALA A 26 -7.03 6.94 -3.82
CA ALA A 26 -6.29 7.16 -5.06
C ALA A 26 -4.82 7.53 -4.78
N GLY A 27 -3.88 6.82 -5.41
CA GLY A 27 -2.47 7.20 -5.40
C GLY A 27 -2.21 8.39 -6.31
N VAL A 28 -1.82 9.53 -5.71
CA VAL A 28 -1.63 10.80 -6.46
C VAL A 28 -0.24 11.42 -6.27
N GLY A 29 0.52 10.94 -5.29
CA GLY A 29 1.85 11.47 -5.00
C GLY A 29 2.87 11.25 -6.12
N SER A 30 3.66 12.28 -6.39
CA SER A 30 4.84 12.22 -7.25
C SER A 30 6.00 12.98 -6.58
N ASN A 31 7.13 13.09 -7.28
CA ASN A 31 8.25 13.90 -6.83
C ASN A 31 8.17 15.39 -7.25
N ASP A 32 7.02 15.80 -7.80
CA ASP A 32 6.70 17.15 -8.21
C ASP A 32 5.40 17.58 -7.51
N THR A 33 5.48 18.62 -6.67
CA THR A 33 4.33 19.14 -5.92
C THR A 33 3.20 19.60 -6.84
N ALA A 34 3.52 20.29 -7.94
CA ALA A 34 2.49 20.79 -8.87
C ALA A 34 1.78 19.64 -9.59
N HIS A 35 2.52 18.60 -9.96
CA HIS A 35 1.94 17.39 -10.54
C HIS A 35 1.06 16.64 -9.52
N THR A 36 1.50 16.54 -8.26
CA THR A 36 0.71 15.92 -7.19
C THR A 36 -0.62 16.66 -6.99
N LEU A 37 -0.59 18.00 -6.96
CA LEU A 37 -1.78 18.84 -6.89
C LEU A 37 -2.73 18.61 -8.10
N HIS A 38 -2.16 18.53 -9.30
CA HIS A 38 -2.93 18.27 -10.51
C HIS A 38 -3.70 16.94 -10.43
N LEU A 39 -3.02 15.86 -10.05
CA LEU A 39 -3.63 14.54 -9.98
C LEU A 39 -4.58 14.40 -8.78
N ALA A 40 -4.27 15.03 -7.65
CA ALA A 40 -5.15 15.12 -6.48
C ALA A 40 -6.49 15.79 -6.82
N SER A 41 -6.46 16.94 -7.49
CA SER A 41 -7.66 17.64 -7.94
C SER A 41 -8.54 16.78 -8.86
N ARG A 42 -7.91 16.02 -9.78
CA ARG A 42 -8.64 15.10 -10.67
C ARG A 42 -9.25 13.92 -9.92
N ALA A 43 -8.53 13.35 -8.96
CA ALA A 43 -9.04 12.27 -8.12
C ALA A 43 -10.23 12.75 -7.27
N GLU A 44 -10.16 13.96 -6.68
CA GLU A 44 -11.27 14.56 -5.93
C GLU A 44 -12.49 14.81 -6.83
N ALA A 45 -12.29 15.29 -8.06
CA ALA A 45 -13.37 15.46 -9.03
C ALA A 45 -14.06 14.14 -9.43
N VAL A 46 -13.36 13.01 -9.35
CA VAL A 46 -13.95 11.66 -9.51
C VAL A 46 -14.75 11.22 -8.28
N GLY A 47 -14.53 11.84 -7.12
CA GLY A 47 -15.21 11.51 -5.86
C GLY A 47 -14.61 10.30 -5.15
N VAL A 48 -13.28 10.16 -5.20
CA VAL A 48 -12.56 9.14 -4.39
C VAL A 48 -12.71 9.46 -2.90
N ASP A 49 -12.58 8.45 -2.05
CA ASP A 49 -12.81 8.57 -0.60
C ASP A 49 -11.54 8.98 0.17
N GLY A 50 -10.36 8.88 -0.47
CA GLY A 50 -9.08 9.23 0.12
C GLY A 50 -7.99 9.43 -0.94
N LEU A 51 -6.90 10.07 -0.55
CA LEU A 51 -5.70 10.26 -1.37
C LEU A 51 -4.50 9.62 -0.67
N LEU A 52 -3.70 8.86 -1.41
CA LEU A 52 -2.42 8.33 -0.95
C LEU A 52 -1.30 9.16 -1.60
N VAL A 53 -0.51 9.85 -0.77
CA VAL A 53 0.57 10.73 -1.22
C VAL A 53 1.90 10.14 -0.78
N VAL A 54 2.62 9.53 -1.71
CA VAL A 54 3.96 8.99 -1.48
C VAL A 54 4.99 10.11 -1.31
N THR A 55 5.96 9.88 -0.42
CA THR A 55 7.14 10.73 -0.30
C THR A 55 7.79 10.99 -1.67
N PRO A 56 8.04 12.27 -2.04
CA PRO A 56 8.79 12.63 -3.23
C PRO A 56 10.05 11.80 -3.41
N TYR A 57 10.09 11.03 -4.50
CA TYR A 57 11.14 10.07 -4.80
C TYR A 57 12.21 10.65 -5.73
N TYR A 58 13.40 10.04 -5.74
CA TYR A 58 14.56 10.39 -6.57
C TYR A 58 15.26 11.71 -6.22
N ASN A 59 14.53 12.83 -6.14
CA ASN A 59 15.08 14.17 -5.91
C ASN A 59 15.46 14.47 -4.45
N LYS A 60 15.03 13.63 -3.50
CA LYS A 60 15.45 13.64 -2.08
C LYS A 60 15.37 15.03 -1.42
N PRO A 61 14.17 15.65 -1.32
CA PRO A 61 14.02 16.93 -0.64
C PRO A 61 14.42 16.85 0.84
N THR A 62 14.67 18.00 1.46
CA THR A 62 14.87 18.10 2.91
C THR A 62 13.58 17.77 3.67
N GLN A 63 13.68 17.49 4.97
CA GLN A 63 12.49 17.26 5.81
C GLN A 63 11.55 18.47 5.83
N THR A 64 12.07 19.69 5.87
CA THR A 64 11.27 20.92 5.70
C THR A 64 10.59 20.97 4.32
N GLY A 65 11.27 20.50 3.27
CA GLY A 65 10.67 20.37 1.94
C GLY A 65 9.54 19.34 1.89
N LEU A 66 9.68 18.21 2.60
CA LEU A 66 8.62 17.20 2.72
C LEU A 66 7.41 17.76 3.46
N GLU A 67 7.62 18.42 4.60
CA GLU A 67 6.54 19.06 5.34
C GLU A 67 5.78 20.06 4.46
N ALA A 68 6.51 20.97 3.78
CA ALA A 68 5.91 21.96 2.89
C ALA A 68 5.16 21.30 1.72
N HIS A 69 5.70 20.23 1.13
CA HIS A 69 5.06 19.48 0.06
C HIS A 69 3.72 18.89 0.53
N PHE A 70 3.72 18.13 1.62
CA PHE A 70 2.50 17.48 2.10
C PHE A 70 1.45 18.48 2.58
N ARG A 71 1.87 19.53 3.29
CA ARG A 71 0.96 20.61 3.71
C ARG A 71 0.31 21.29 2.51
N THR A 72 1.10 21.65 1.50
CA THR A 72 0.58 22.27 0.27
C THR A 72 -0.45 21.37 -0.43
N VAL A 73 -0.20 20.06 -0.47
CA VAL A 73 -1.15 19.09 -1.07
C VAL A 73 -2.42 19.00 -0.24
N ALA A 74 -2.31 18.91 1.09
CA ALA A 74 -3.43 18.79 1.99
C ALA A 74 -4.31 20.06 2.06
N ASP A 75 -3.71 21.25 1.93
CA ASP A 75 -4.41 22.54 1.86
C ASP A 75 -5.27 22.69 0.58
N ALA A 76 -4.92 21.95 -0.49
CA ALA A 76 -5.54 22.10 -1.80
C ALA A 76 -6.73 21.15 -2.05
N VAL A 77 -7.06 20.28 -1.10
CA VAL A 77 -8.07 19.24 -1.23
C VAL A 77 -9.03 19.27 -0.05
N LYS A 78 -10.20 18.65 -0.20
CA LYS A 78 -11.11 18.33 0.92
C LYS A 78 -11.10 16.85 1.26
N THR A 79 -10.50 16.05 0.37
CA THR A 79 -10.42 14.61 0.51
C THR A 79 -9.35 14.22 1.54
N PRO A 80 -9.62 13.28 2.47
CA PRO A 80 -8.62 12.82 3.43
C PRO A 80 -7.35 12.28 2.76
N VAL A 81 -6.20 12.59 3.36
CA VAL A 81 -4.86 12.32 2.87
C VAL A 81 -4.18 11.32 3.79
N MET A 82 -3.68 10.24 3.18
CA MET A 82 -2.78 9.26 3.77
C MET A 82 -1.36 9.51 3.25
N LEU A 83 -0.43 9.79 4.15
CA LEU A 83 0.99 9.90 3.83
C LEU A 83 1.56 8.51 3.58
N TYR A 84 2.45 8.35 2.60
CA TYR A 84 3.09 7.06 2.33
C TYR A 84 4.62 7.17 2.44
N ASP A 85 5.15 6.60 3.51
CA ASP A 85 6.58 6.55 3.81
C ASP A 85 7.19 5.20 3.40
N ILE A 86 8.12 5.24 2.45
CA ILE A 86 8.76 4.07 1.85
C ILE A 86 10.20 4.40 1.42
N PRO A 87 11.12 4.63 2.36
CA PRO A 87 12.47 5.10 2.06
C PRO A 87 13.25 4.18 1.12
N GLY A 88 12.99 2.87 1.15
CA GLY A 88 13.58 1.90 0.20
C GLY A 88 13.26 2.19 -1.27
N ARG A 89 12.20 2.96 -1.56
CA ARG A 89 11.84 3.43 -2.92
C ARG A 89 12.00 4.94 -3.10
N ALA A 90 11.63 5.74 -2.09
CA ALA A 90 11.71 7.19 -2.17
C ALA A 90 13.14 7.73 -2.04
N GLY A 91 14.01 6.97 -1.36
CA GLY A 91 15.41 7.33 -1.09
C GLY A 91 15.62 8.18 0.16
N ILE A 92 14.54 8.62 0.82
CA ILE A 92 14.53 9.30 2.12
C ILE A 92 13.29 8.89 2.93
N PRO A 93 13.37 8.85 4.27
CA PRO A 93 12.21 8.63 5.13
C PRO A 93 11.49 9.94 5.47
N ILE A 94 10.29 9.84 6.04
CA ILE A 94 9.66 10.92 6.81
C ILE A 94 10.07 10.79 8.28
N THR A 95 10.50 11.89 8.89
CA THR A 95 10.89 11.90 10.32
C THR A 95 9.67 12.08 11.25
N PRO A 96 9.72 11.60 12.50
CA PRO A 96 8.68 11.84 13.51
C PRO A 96 8.28 13.31 13.67
N ALA A 97 9.26 14.22 13.55
CA ALA A 97 9.00 15.66 13.63
C ALA A 97 8.07 16.16 12.51
N VAL A 98 8.24 15.66 11.28
CA VAL A 98 7.37 16.02 10.15
C VAL A 98 5.96 15.47 10.34
N TYR A 99 5.82 14.23 10.83
CA TYR A 99 4.49 13.68 11.15
C TYR A 99 3.75 14.52 12.19
N ARG A 100 4.41 14.86 13.31
CA ARG A 100 3.83 15.71 14.34
C ARG A 100 3.41 17.08 13.82
N ALA A 101 4.23 17.71 12.97
CA ALA A 101 3.90 19.00 12.37
C ALA A 101 2.68 18.93 11.43
N LEU A 102 2.46 17.78 10.79
CA LEU A 102 1.37 17.56 9.84
C LEU A 102 0.10 17.00 10.49
N ALA A 103 0.19 16.39 11.66
CA ALA A 103 -0.94 15.73 12.34
C ALA A 103 -2.08 16.69 12.72
N ASP A 104 -1.78 17.97 12.95
CA ASP A 104 -2.80 18.98 13.24
C ASP A 104 -3.59 19.43 11.99
N HIS A 105 -3.20 18.98 10.79
CA HIS A 105 -3.88 19.33 9.56
C HIS A 105 -5.13 18.45 9.37
N GLU A 106 -6.32 19.05 9.28
CA GLU A 106 -7.61 18.34 9.25
C GLU A 106 -7.74 17.24 8.18
N ASN A 107 -7.11 17.45 7.01
CA ASN A 107 -7.12 16.46 5.93
C ASN A 107 -6.07 15.35 6.08
N ILE A 108 -5.02 15.49 6.91
CA ILE A 108 -3.97 14.47 7.02
C ILE A 108 -4.35 13.53 8.15
N VAL A 109 -4.84 12.34 7.80
CA VAL A 109 -5.50 11.45 8.76
C VAL A 109 -4.77 10.13 8.97
N ALA A 110 -3.86 9.76 8.07
CA ALA A 110 -3.26 8.43 8.10
C ALA A 110 -1.84 8.38 7.55
N VAL A 111 -1.13 7.31 7.93
CA VAL A 111 0.20 6.94 7.43
C VAL A 111 0.15 5.51 6.94
N LYS A 112 0.56 5.29 5.69
CA LYS A 112 1.01 3.98 5.21
C LYS A 112 2.51 3.88 5.47
N ASP A 113 2.93 3.01 6.38
CA ASP A 113 4.35 2.84 6.72
C ASP A 113 4.92 1.58 6.08
N ALA A 114 5.87 1.76 5.15
CA ALA A 114 6.71 0.70 4.59
C ALA A 114 8.21 0.97 4.89
N LYS A 115 8.48 1.66 6.00
CA LYS A 115 9.81 1.92 6.55
C LYS A 115 10.20 0.86 7.59
N ALA A 116 9.23 0.32 8.32
CA ALA A 116 9.43 -0.69 9.37
C ALA A 116 10.35 -0.22 10.52
N ASP A 117 10.33 1.08 10.82
CA ASP A 117 10.96 1.65 12.00
C ASP A 117 9.91 1.79 13.12
N PHE A 118 9.73 0.70 13.86
CA PHE A 118 8.72 0.62 14.92
C PHE A 118 8.99 1.59 16.09
N THR A 119 10.25 1.95 16.33
CA THR A 119 10.61 2.95 17.35
C THR A 119 10.12 4.32 16.93
N ALA A 120 10.44 4.75 15.70
CA ALA A 120 9.96 6.03 15.17
C ALA A 120 8.43 6.07 15.05
N ALA A 121 7.79 4.96 14.68
CA ALA A 121 6.34 4.88 14.64
C ALA A 121 5.71 5.02 16.04
N THR A 122 6.31 4.42 17.07
CA THR A 122 5.86 4.58 18.47
C THR A 122 5.88 6.06 18.89
N GLU A 123 6.96 6.81 18.59
CA GLU A 123 7.04 8.24 18.87
C GLU A 123 5.93 9.07 18.19
N VAL A 124 5.43 8.62 17.03
CA VAL A 124 4.34 9.30 16.31
C VAL A 124 2.99 8.89 16.86
N MET A 125 2.76 7.60 17.07
CA MET A 125 1.51 7.06 17.62
C MET A 125 1.25 7.53 19.05
N GLU A 126 2.30 7.79 19.85
CA GLU A 126 2.11 8.33 21.21
C GLU A 126 1.76 9.83 21.23
N THR A 127 2.03 10.56 20.14
CA THR A 127 1.91 12.03 20.10
C THR A 127 0.88 12.54 19.09
N THR A 128 0.27 11.67 18.29
CA THR A 128 -0.67 12.05 17.22
C THR A 128 -1.80 11.03 17.11
N ASP A 129 -2.93 11.45 16.55
CA ASP A 129 -4.08 10.58 16.26
C ASP A 129 -4.06 10.02 14.82
N LEU A 130 -2.89 9.98 14.17
CA LEU A 130 -2.77 9.47 12.81
C LEU A 130 -3.01 7.96 12.76
N ASP A 131 -3.93 7.53 11.89
CA ASP A 131 -4.16 6.12 11.64
C ASP A 131 -2.97 5.49 10.91
N TYR A 132 -2.36 4.47 11.48
CA TYR A 132 -1.28 3.73 10.83
C TYR A 132 -1.80 2.52 10.07
N TYR A 133 -1.30 2.34 8.85
CA TYR A 133 -1.51 1.16 8.03
C TYR A 133 -0.16 0.51 7.75
N SER A 134 -0.11 -0.82 7.89
CA SER A 134 1.02 -1.59 7.38
C SER A 134 1.15 -1.36 5.88
N GLY A 135 2.34 -0.94 5.45
CA GLY A 135 2.74 -0.88 4.04
C GLY A 135 3.59 -2.07 3.60
N ASP A 136 3.84 -3.03 4.49
CA ASP A 136 4.58 -4.27 4.24
C ASP A 136 3.74 -5.49 4.68
N ASP A 137 3.37 -6.32 3.71
CA ASP A 137 2.48 -7.47 3.93
C ASP A 137 3.02 -8.42 5.00
N GLY A 138 4.35 -8.63 5.04
CA GLY A 138 5.01 -9.51 5.99
C GLY A 138 5.05 -8.97 7.42
N LEU A 139 4.77 -7.68 7.62
CA LEU A 139 4.77 -7.02 8.92
C LEU A 139 3.36 -6.67 9.40
N THR A 140 2.30 -7.15 8.72
CA THR A 140 0.91 -6.85 9.07
C THR A 140 0.59 -7.16 10.54
N LEU A 141 0.91 -8.37 11.03
CA LEU A 141 0.66 -8.73 12.42
C LEU A 141 1.45 -7.86 13.42
N PRO A 142 2.78 -7.65 13.27
CA PRO A 142 3.53 -6.70 14.09
C PRO A 142 2.91 -5.30 14.13
N TRP A 143 2.51 -4.74 12.98
CA TRP A 143 1.89 -3.42 12.92
C TRP A 143 0.57 -3.36 13.68
N LEU A 144 -0.32 -4.33 13.47
CA LEU A 144 -1.60 -4.41 14.17
C LEU A 144 -1.39 -4.55 15.69
N ALA A 145 -0.38 -5.30 16.12
CA ALA A 145 -0.04 -5.46 17.53
C ALA A 145 0.44 -4.15 18.19
N MET A 146 0.97 -3.20 17.41
CA MET A 146 1.32 -1.86 17.91
C MET A 146 0.17 -0.86 17.87
N GLY A 147 -1.00 -1.24 17.35
CA GLY A 147 -2.15 -0.33 17.21
C GLY A 147 -2.35 0.26 15.82
N ALA A 148 -1.65 -0.25 14.79
CA ALA A 148 -2.03 0.05 13.41
C ALA A 148 -3.47 -0.45 13.14
N VAL A 149 -4.21 0.25 12.29
CA VAL A 149 -5.64 0.01 12.04
C VAL A 149 -5.89 -0.86 10.81
N GLY A 150 -4.85 -1.22 10.05
CA GLY A 150 -5.02 -2.08 8.88
C GLY A 150 -3.77 -2.27 8.03
N LEU A 151 -4.01 -2.66 6.78
CA LEU A 151 -3.02 -2.99 5.77
C LEU A 151 -3.35 -2.30 4.45
N VAL A 152 -2.36 -1.68 3.81
CA VAL A 152 -2.41 -1.27 2.39
C VAL A 152 -1.35 -2.05 1.62
N GLY A 153 -1.70 -3.29 1.29
CA GLY A 153 -0.78 -4.34 0.85
C GLY A 153 -0.74 -4.62 -0.65
N VAL A 154 0.16 -5.53 -1.04
CA VAL A 154 0.25 -6.09 -2.39
C VAL A 154 -0.31 -7.52 -2.40
N THR A 155 0.16 -8.35 -1.48
CA THR A 155 -0.22 -9.78 -1.36
C THR A 155 -1.71 -9.93 -1.04
N SER A 156 -2.37 -8.90 -0.52
CA SER A 156 -3.82 -8.85 -0.36
C SER A 156 -4.59 -8.98 -1.68
N HIS A 157 -3.98 -8.73 -2.85
CA HIS A 157 -4.61 -9.02 -4.14
C HIS A 157 -4.84 -10.51 -4.37
N VAL A 158 -3.95 -11.37 -3.87
CA VAL A 158 -3.93 -12.81 -4.18
C VAL A 158 -4.46 -13.68 -3.03
N ALA A 159 -4.51 -13.13 -1.82
CA ALA A 159 -5.02 -13.80 -0.63
C ALA A 159 -5.93 -12.89 0.24
N PRO A 160 -6.92 -12.19 -0.34
CA PRO A 160 -7.70 -11.17 0.38
C PRO A 160 -8.44 -11.71 1.60
N GLU A 161 -9.08 -12.89 1.52
CA GLU A 161 -9.83 -13.42 2.66
C GLU A 161 -8.92 -13.76 3.85
N HIS A 162 -7.72 -14.26 3.58
CA HIS A 162 -6.76 -14.65 4.63
C HIS A 162 -6.18 -13.43 5.36
N PHE A 163 -5.89 -12.34 4.65
CA PHE A 163 -5.51 -11.08 5.30
C PHE A 163 -6.66 -10.48 6.10
N ARG A 164 -7.91 -10.60 5.61
CA ARG A 164 -9.08 -10.17 6.38
C ARG A 164 -9.21 -10.96 7.67
N GLN A 165 -9.07 -12.29 7.63
CA GLN A 165 -9.09 -13.15 8.81
C GLN A 165 -7.97 -12.81 9.80
N LEU A 166 -6.77 -12.50 9.31
CA LEU A 166 -5.64 -12.08 10.15
C LEU A 166 -5.97 -10.79 10.91
N ILE A 167 -6.51 -9.79 10.21
CA ILE A 167 -6.92 -8.51 10.82
C ILE A 167 -8.02 -8.75 11.85
N ASP A 168 -9.07 -9.50 11.50
CA ASP A 168 -10.21 -9.78 12.39
C ASP A 168 -9.77 -10.51 13.66
N ALA A 169 -8.92 -11.53 13.54
CA ALA A 169 -8.39 -12.27 14.69
C ALA A 169 -7.56 -11.36 15.60
N THR A 170 -6.76 -10.48 15.02
CA THR A 170 -5.95 -9.53 15.81
C THR A 170 -6.81 -8.52 16.55
N VAL A 171 -7.82 -7.94 15.87
CA VAL A 171 -8.79 -7.01 16.49
C VAL A 171 -9.61 -7.67 17.58
N ALA A 172 -9.95 -8.95 17.43
CA ALA A 172 -10.66 -9.74 18.44
C ALA A 172 -9.79 -10.19 19.62
N GLY A 173 -8.47 -9.94 19.59
CA GLY A 173 -7.53 -10.43 20.61
C GLY A 173 -7.22 -11.93 20.52
N ASP A 174 -7.63 -12.61 19.43
CA ASP A 174 -7.29 -14.00 19.17
C ASP A 174 -5.88 -14.10 18.55
N LEU A 175 -4.89 -13.93 19.42
CA LEU A 175 -3.48 -13.95 19.02
C LEU A 175 -3.06 -15.30 18.43
N ALA A 176 -3.63 -16.41 18.90
CA ALA A 176 -3.26 -17.74 18.42
C ALA A 176 -3.66 -17.93 16.94
N THR A 177 -4.89 -17.55 16.58
CA THR A 177 -5.35 -17.56 15.20
C THR A 177 -4.57 -16.57 14.34
N ALA A 178 -4.34 -15.35 14.85
CA ALA A 178 -3.58 -14.34 14.13
C ALA A 178 -2.14 -14.80 13.82
N GLN A 179 -1.44 -15.38 14.79
CA GLN A 179 -0.09 -15.93 14.58
C GLN A 179 -0.09 -17.07 13.57
N LYS A 180 -1.06 -17.99 13.65
CA LYS A 180 -1.19 -19.07 12.68
C LYS A 180 -1.37 -18.52 11.27
N LEU A 181 -2.32 -17.60 11.06
CA LEU A 181 -2.58 -17.00 9.75
C LEU A 181 -1.38 -16.21 9.21
N HIS A 182 -0.68 -15.49 10.09
CA HIS A 182 0.55 -14.79 9.72
C HIS A 182 1.62 -15.77 9.17
N LEU A 183 1.81 -16.91 9.82
CA LEU A 183 2.75 -17.94 9.36
C LEU A 183 2.27 -18.64 8.08
N ASP A 184 0.97 -18.95 7.98
CA ASP A 184 0.36 -19.57 6.80
C ASP A 184 0.43 -18.64 5.55
N LEU A 185 0.41 -17.31 5.76
CA LEU A 185 0.57 -16.30 4.72
C LEU A 185 2.03 -16.07 4.31
N ALA A 186 3.01 -16.43 5.15
CA ALA A 186 4.42 -16.13 4.89
C ALA A 186 4.95 -16.70 3.54
N PRO A 187 4.59 -17.92 3.10
CA PRO A 187 4.94 -18.41 1.77
C PRO A 187 4.35 -17.56 0.64
N VAL A 188 3.11 -17.07 0.80
CA VAL A 188 2.44 -16.23 -0.19
C VAL A 188 3.10 -14.86 -0.29
N VAL A 189 3.42 -14.25 0.86
CA VAL A 189 4.18 -12.98 0.92
C VAL A 189 5.55 -13.14 0.26
N ARG A 190 6.27 -14.22 0.55
CA ARG A 190 7.58 -14.48 -0.06
C ARG A 190 7.50 -14.60 -1.59
N ALA A 191 6.50 -15.33 -2.11
CA ALA A 191 6.26 -15.43 -3.54
C ALA A 191 5.92 -14.07 -4.17
N ALA A 192 5.08 -13.27 -3.50
CA ALA A 192 4.57 -12.01 -4.03
C ALA A 192 5.54 -10.83 -3.89
N MET A 193 6.43 -10.83 -2.89
CA MET A 193 7.19 -9.64 -2.50
C MET A 193 8.71 -9.83 -2.49
N SER A 194 9.23 -11.07 -2.54
CA SER A 194 10.67 -11.32 -2.41
C SER A 194 11.35 -11.85 -3.68
N ARG A 195 10.59 -12.29 -4.69
CA ARG A 195 11.15 -12.89 -5.92
C ARG A 195 11.35 -11.88 -7.04
N VAL A 196 10.32 -11.09 -7.32
CA VAL A 196 10.28 -10.05 -8.36
C VAL A 196 9.50 -8.85 -7.82
N PRO A 197 9.49 -7.68 -8.49
CA PRO A 197 8.69 -6.54 -8.04
C PRO A 197 7.22 -6.93 -7.84
N GLY A 198 6.61 -6.50 -6.73
CA GLY A 198 5.29 -6.97 -6.32
C GLY A 198 4.17 -6.79 -7.37
N CYS A 199 4.24 -5.78 -8.25
CA CYS A 199 3.29 -5.62 -9.34
C CYS A 199 3.42 -6.70 -10.43
N VAL A 200 4.64 -7.19 -10.68
CA VAL A 200 4.91 -8.32 -11.58
C VAL A 200 4.39 -9.60 -10.93
N ALA A 201 4.75 -9.82 -9.67
CA ALA A 201 4.39 -11.03 -8.94
C ALA A 201 2.87 -11.17 -8.77
N ALA A 202 2.18 -10.12 -8.31
CA ALA A 202 0.74 -10.15 -8.10
C ALA A 202 -0.02 -10.44 -9.40
N LYS A 203 0.38 -9.82 -10.52
CA LYS A 203 -0.23 -10.09 -11.83
C LYS A 203 0.01 -11.52 -12.31
N GLN A 204 1.21 -12.04 -12.09
CA GLN A 204 1.54 -13.43 -12.40
C GLN A 204 0.69 -14.40 -11.58
N ILE A 205 0.57 -14.18 -10.27
CA ILE A 205 -0.22 -15.03 -9.37
C ILE A 205 -1.72 -14.94 -9.68
N LEU A 206 -2.24 -13.75 -9.99
CA LEU A 206 -3.64 -13.60 -10.40
C LEU A 206 -3.95 -14.29 -11.74
N THR A 207 -2.98 -14.34 -12.67
CA THR A 207 -3.12 -15.11 -13.93
C THR A 207 -3.16 -16.60 -13.63
N TRP A 208 -2.28 -17.04 -12.75
CA TRP A 208 -2.24 -18.38 -12.21
C TRP A 208 -3.48 -18.80 -11.39
N GLN A 209 -4.26 -17.84 -10.87
CA GLN A 209 -5.55 -18.06 -10.23
C GLN A 209 -6.73 -17.95 -11.21
N GLY A 210 -6.47 -17.65 -12.49
CA GLY A 210 -7.49 -17.44 -13.51
C GLY A 210 -8.30 -16.15 -13.36
N ILE A 211 -7.85 -15.20 -12.53
CA ILE A 211 -8.50 -13.91 -12.33
C ILE A 211 -8.13 -12.92 -13.43
N LEU A 212 -6.90 -12.99 -13.93
CA LEU A 212 -6.41 -12.20 -15.06
C LEU A 212 -6.12 -13.10 -16.25
N ASP A 213 -6.47 -12.64 -17.44
CA ASP A 213 -6.09 -13.31 -18.69
C ASP A 213 -4.59 -13.14 -19.02
N SER A 214 -3.93 -12.16 -18.40
CA SER A 214 -2.53 -11.84 -18.69
C SER A 214 -1.81 -11.17 -17.51
N ALA A 215 -0.55 -11.57 -17.33
CA ALA A 215 0.38 -10.97 -16.38
C ALA A 215 1.09 -9.70 -16.90
N THR A 216 0.70 -9.18 -18.09
CA THR A 216 1.41 -8.08 -18.76
C THR A 216 1.68 -6.88 -17.85
N VAL A 217 2.94 -6.44 -17.86
CA VAL A 217 3.42 -5.20 -17.26
C VAL A 217 4.00 -4.29 -18.34
N ARG A 218 4.04 -2.98 -18.07
CA ARG A 218 4.67 -2.00 -18.96
C ARG A 218 6.13 -1.82 -18.54
N LEU A 219 7.00 -1.62 -19.53
CA LEU A 219 8.40 -1.22 -19.32
C LEU A 219 8.49 -0.02 -18.36
N PRO A 220 9.52 0.06 -17.50
CA PRO A 220 10.71 -0.80 -17.46
C PRO A 220 10.52 -2.14 -16.74
N HIS A 221 9.34 -2.44 -16.22
CA HIS A 221 9.06 -3.79 -15.72
C HIS A 221 8.88 -4.76 -16.88
N VAL A 222 9.33 -5.99 -16.66
CA VAL A 222 9.15 -7.14 -17.56
C VAL A 222 8.43 -8.24 -16.80
N LEU A 223 7.94 -9.24 -17.53
CA LEU A 223 7.40 -10.46 -16.92
C LEU A 223 8.50 -11.16 -16.12
N ALA A 224 8.09 -11.93 -15.11
CA ALA A 224 9.01 -12.84 -14.43
C ALA A 224 9.60 -13.80 -15.48
N THR A 225 10.91 -14.01 -15.39
CA THR A 225 11.59 -15.08 -16.13
C THR A 225 11.08 -16.45 -15.68
N ASP A 226 11.31 -17.49 -16.48
CA ASP A 226 10.89 -18.85 -16.13
C ASP A 226 11.50 -19.32 -14.79
N GLU A 227 12.74 -18.92 -14.50
CA GLU A 227 13.42 -19.22 -13.24
C GLU A 227 12.75 -18.52 -12.05
N GLU A 228 12.50 -17.21 -12.17
CA GLU A 228 11.80 -16.45 -11.12
C GLU A 228 10.38 -16.99 -10.90
N ALA A 229 9.66 -17.31 -11.98
CA ALA A 229 8.33 -17.88 -11.94
C ALA A 229 8.32 -19.26 -11.25
N ALA A 230 9.32 -20.12 -11.52
CA ALA A 230 9.46 -21.41 -10.85
C ALA A 230 9.70 -21.24 -9.34
N LEU A 231 10.55 -20.29 -8.92
CA LEU A 231 10.76 -19.99 -7.50
C LEU A 231 9.49 -19.49 -6.82
N MET A 232 8.74 -18.59 -7.46
CA MET A 232 7.44 -18.14 -6.96
C MET A 232 6.46 -19.30 -6.83
N ARG A 233 6.45 -20.24 -7.79
CA ARG A 233 5.57 -21.40 -7.75
C ARG A 233 5.91 -22.35 -6.62
N SER A 234 7.19 -22.63 -6.43
CA SER A 234 7.68 -23.45 -5.32
C SER A 234 7.29 -22.85 -3.96
N ASP A 235 7.33 -21.52 -3.80
CA ASP A 235 6.85 -20.88 -2.56
C ASP A 235 5.35 -21.06 -2.33
N LEU A 236 4.55 -21.16 -3.40
CA LEU A 236 3.11 -21.31 -3.32
C LEU A 236 2.65 -22.77 -3.18
N GLU A 237 3.52 -23.74 -3.47
CA GLU A 237 3.26 -25.16 -3.24
C GLU A 237 2.98 -25.40 -1.76
N GLY A 238 1.80 -25.94 -1.47
CA GLY A 238 1.36 -26.18 -0.08
C GLY A 238 1.04 -24.92 0.72
N SER A 239 1.06 -23.73 0.11
CA SER A 239 0.60 -22.49 0.75
C SER A 239 -0.91 -22.47 0.93
N ILE A 240 -1.40 -21.53 1.75
CA ILE A 240 -2.84 -21.40 2.03
C ILE A 240 -3.69 -21.05 0.79
N ILE A 241 -3.06 -20.59 -0.31
CA ILE A 241 -3.74 -20.33 -1.58
C ILE A 241 -3.51 -21.42 -2.64
N ALA A 242 -2.80 -22.51 -2.33
CA ALA A 242 -2.41 -23.51 -3.32
C ALA A 242 -3.61 -24.10 -4.10
N SER A 243 -4.76 -24.25 -3.44
CA SER A 243 -6.00 -24.75 -4.05
C SER A 243 -6.64 -23.79 -5.05
N THR A 244 -6.28 -22.50 -5.01
CA THR A 244 -6.79 -21.47 -5.94
C THR A 244 -6.01 -21.43 -7.25
N LEU A 245 -4.88 -22.12 -7.32
CA LEU A 245 -4.00 -22.11 -8.47
C LEU A 245 -4.49 -23.08 -9.54
N ILE A 246 -4.62 -22.60 -10.78
CA ILE A 246 -4.88 -23.43 -11.94
C ILE A 246 -3.62 -24.26 -12.24
N LYS A 247 -3.86 -25.52 -12.61
CA LYS A 247 -2.82 -26.49 -13.01
C LYS A 247 -2.18 -26.12 -14.35
#